data_AF-A0AAW2W4U1-F1
#
_entry.id   AF-A0AAW2W4U1-F1
#
_cell.length_a   1.000
_cell.length_b   1.000
_cell.length_c   1.000
_cell.angle_alpha   90.00
_cell.angle_beta   90.00
_cell.angle_gamma   90.00
#
_symmetry.space_group_name_H-M   'P 1'
#
loop_
_entity.id
_entity.type
_entity.pdbx_description
1 polymer ?
#
loop_
_entity_poly.entity_id
_entity_poly.type
_entity_poly.pdbx_seq_one_letter_code
_entity_poly.pdbx_strand_id
1 'polypeptide(L)'
;MSSFSLVALPTHFTGNTTENQRPQPDKLALLIDKSKTVKHLRQIHAFLIRHGLESHPVLNFKIQRSYSSLGHVEDSVALFNRTQSPNVFFYTALIHGHAINGLHEQALPFYVRMLIENVEPNAFTLSSILKACTLEVGKAIHCHAHKFGFESDTYVRTALVDLYARGGYLVLARRLFDTMLERNLVSLTTMITGYAKNGNIDEARILFDGMKERDVVSWNVIIDGYAQHGRPNEALILFRQMLKTRVKPDEATMLAVLSACGQVGALESGQWIHSYLRYSVNSKNTQVGTALIDMYSKCGSLENARMVFDGIEDKDVIVYNAMIGGYAIHGLTQDALKLFEEMSWLGVHPTDVTFIAVLSACAHGGLVSEGWALFNAMKDEYGIRPKVEHYGCIVNLLGRAGQLEEAYELVKSASTEADPVLWGTLLGACTLHKNVSLGEKIVEFLVGHGLANSGTYVLLSNIYAATGNWDGVARMRAMMKQSGVQKEPGCSSVEVNNEVHEFLAGDMKHPKRREIYEMLEKINGWLDNHGYISQTEAVLHNIGEVDKRRTLEVHSERLALAFGLISTKPGTTIKIVKNLRVCTDCHAVIKLISRITRRKIVMRDRNRFHHCVDGMCSCGDYW
;
A
#
# COMPACT_ATOMS: atom_id res chain seq x y z
N MET A 1 27.35 -24.33 -29.42
CA MET A 1 26.56 -25.03 -30.45
C MET A 1 25.09 -25.03 -30.06
N SER A 2 24.33 -24.06 -30.58
CA SER A 2 22.88 -24.11 -30.87
C SER A 2 22.52 -22.74 -31.45
N SER A 3 21.91 -22.77 -32.61
CA SER A 3 21.84 -21.73 -33.63
C SER A 3 20.74 -20.69 -33.37
N PHE A 4 21.12 -19.42 -33.25
CA PHE A 4 20.23 -18.29 -33.47
C PHE A 4 20.07 -18.06 -34.98
N SER A 5 18.90 -18.36 -35.52
CA SER A 5 18.54 -17.98 -36.89
C SER A 5 18.02 -16.54 -36.91
N LEU A 6 18.92 -15.60 -37.19
CA LEU A 6 18.61 -14.25 -37.64
C LEU A 6 17.93 -14.33 -39.00
N VAL A 7 16.63 -14.02 -39.07
CA VAL A 7 15.99 -13.72 -40.36
C VAL A 7 16.42 -12.32 -40.75
N ALA A 8 17.46 -12.24 -41.59
CA ALA A 8 17.94 -11.02 -42.20
C ALA A 8 16.93 -10.51 -43.25
N LEU A 9 16.65 -9.21 -43.20
CA LEU A 9 15.99 -8.49 -44.30
C LEU A 9 16.96 -8.35 -45.48
N PRO A 10 16.52 -8.46 -46.75
CA PRO A 10 17.43 -8.37 -47.88
C PRO A 10 17.83 -6.91 -48.12
N THR A 11 19.10 -6.60 -47.86
CA THR A 11 19.83 -5.49 -48.46
C THR A 11 20.44 -5.98 -49.76
N HIS A 12 19.87 -5.61 -50.91
CA HIS A 12 20.56 -5.32 -52.18
C HIS A 12 19.51 -5.15 -53.29
N PHE A 13 19.36 -3.91 -53.76
CA PHE A 13 18.78 -3.60 -55.07
C PHE A 13 19.90 -3.72 -56.11
N THR A 14 19.83 -4.73 -56.96
CA THR A 14 20.47 -4.72 -58.28
C THR A 14 19.43 -5.16 -59.30
N GLY A 15 19.29 -4.33 -60.33
CA GLY A 15 18.23 -4.47 -61.33
C GLY A 15 18.37 -5.75 -62.15
N ASN A 16 17.27 -6.49 -62.28
CA ASN A 16 16.60 -6.67 -63.56
C ASN A 16 15.26 -7.38 -63.38
N THR A 17 14.25 -6.81 -64.05
CA THR A 17 12.95 -7.41 -64.40
C THR A 17 12.18 -8.09 -63.27
N THR A 18 11.36 -7.33 -62.53
CA THR A 18 10.26 -7.90 -61.72
C THR A 18 8.93 -7.50 -62.32
N GLU A 19 8.21 -8.50 -62.84
CA GLU A 19 6.76 -8.43 -62.97
C GLU A 19 6.17 -8.13 -61.59
N ASN A 20 5.53 -6.97 -61.49
CA ASN A 20 4.50 -6.56 -60.54
C ASN A 20 3.78 -7.72 -59.78
N GLN A 21 4.36 -8.21 -58.67
CA GLN A 21 3.54 -8.75 -57.58
C GLN A 21 3.09 -7.58 -56.71
N ARG A 22 1.87 -7.10 -56.94
CA ARG A 22 1.22 -6.15 -56.02
C ARG A 22 1.31 -6.73 -54.60
N PRO A 23 1.80 -5.97 -53.61
CA PRO A 23 1.89 -6.46 -52.24
C PRO A 23 0.50 -6.86 -51.75
N GLN A 24 0.35 -8.11 -51.31
CA GLN A 24 -0.93 -8.64 -50.85
C GLN A 24 -1.31 -8.01 -49.50
N PRO A 25 -2.46 -7.30 -49.41
CA PRO A 25 -2.89 -6.65 -48.16
C PRO A 25 -2.96 -7.61 -46.97
N ASP A 26 -3.35 -8.87 -47.18
CA ASP A 26 -3.46 -9.85 -46.10
C ASP A 26 -2.11 -10.18 -45.44
N LYS A 27 -1.04 -10.26 -46.22
CA LYS A 27 0.32 -10.47 -45.70
C LYS A 27 0.80 -9.27 -44.90
N LEU A 28 0.47 -8.06 -45.36
CA LEU A 28 0.81 -6.82 -44.66
C LEU A 28 0.02 -6.66 -43.36
N ALA A 29 -1.27 -7.02 -43.36
CA ALA A 29 -2.11 -7.04 -42.15
C ALA A 29 -1.53 -7.97 -41.07
N LEU A 30 -1.08 -9.17 -41.45
CA LEU A 30 -0.42 -10.11 -40.54
C LEU A 30 0.92 -9.58 -40.01
N LEU A 31 1.68 -8.84 -40.82
CA LEU A 31 2.93 -8.22 -40.37
C LEU A 31 2.68 -7.10 -39.36
N ILE A 32 1.61 -6.31 -39.56
CA ILE A 32 1.19 -5.27 -38.62
C ILE A 32 0.79 -5.91 -37.28
N ASP A 33 -0.02 -6.98 -37.31
CA ASP A 33 -0.49 -7.67 -36.09
C ASP A 33 0.67 -8.33 -35.31
N LYS A 34 1.75 -8.73 -36.00
CA LYS A 34 2.94 -9.34 -35.38
C LYS A 34 3.98 -8.31 -34.90
N SER A 35 3.79 -7.04 -35.20
CA SER A 35 4.75 -6.00 -34.82
C SER A 35 4.69 -5.72 -33.31
N LYS A 36 5.81 -5.94 -32.61
CA LYS A 36 5.92 -5.70 -31.16
C LYS A 36 6.65 -4.41 -30.80
N THR A 37 7.16 -3.67 -31.79
CA THR A 37 7.93 -2.45 -31.56
C THR A 37 7.49 -1.34 -32.50
N VAL A 38 7.55 -0.10 -32.03
CA VAL A 38 7.20 1.07 -32.85
C VAL A 38 8.14 1.19 -34.06
N LYS A 39 9.40 0.75 -33.94
CA LYS A 39 10.38 0.79 -35.02
C LYS A 39 9.94 -0.08 -36.20
N HIS A 40 9.53 -1.32 -35.94
CA HIS A 40 9.00 -2.20 -36.98
C HIS A 40 7.68 -1.67 -37.54
N LEU A 41 6.80 -1.14 -36.68
CA LEU A 41 5.54 -0.56 -37.13
C LEU A 41 5.74 0.64 -38.07
N ARG A 42 6.68 1.55 -37.75
CA ARG A 42 7.06 2.70 -38.60
C ARG A 42 7.65 2.26 -39.94
N GLN A 43 8.42 1.18 -39.98
CA GLN A 43 8.94 0.62 -41.24
C GLN A 43 7.82 0.10 -42.13
N ILE A 44 6.86 -0.64 -41.55
CA ILE A 44 5.69 -1.14 -42.28
C ILE A 44 4.81 0.03 -42.76
N HIS A 45 4.60 1.04 -41.91
CA HIS A 45 3.83 2.22 -42.26
C HIS A 45 4.48 3.01 -43.41
N ALA A 46 5.80 3.23 -43.37
CA ALA A 46 6.53 3.85 -44.47
C ALA A 46 6.45 3.03 -45.78
N PHE A 47 6.46 1.70 -45.67
CA PHE A 47 6.26 0.81 -46.82
C PHE A 47 4.87 0.98 -47.44
N LEU A 48 3.81 1.10 -46.64
CA LEU A 48 2.45 1.32 -47.16
C LEU A 48 2.35 2.63 -47.93
N ILE A 49 2.91 3.72 -47.39
CA ILE A 49 2.94 5.04 -48.05
C ILE A 49 3.67 4.97 -49.39
N ARG A 50 4.82 4.29 -49.44
CA ARG A 50 5.62 4.17 -50.67
C ARG A 50 4.90 3.42 -51.80
N HIS A 51 3.97 2.53 -51.45
CA HIS A 51 3.26 1.68 -52.41
C HIS A 51 1.81 2.13 -52.66
N GLY A 52 1.40 3.32 -52.18
CA GLY A 52 0.05 3.85 -52.39
C GLY A 52 -1.05 3.09 -51.66
N LEU A 53 -0.71 2.42 -50.55
CA LEU A 53 -1.63 1.59 -49.75
C LEU A 53 -2.09 2.29 -48.45
N GLU A 54 -1.73 3.55 -48.25
CA GLU A 54 -2.06 4.34 -47.07
C GLU A 54 -3.57 4.59 -46.89
N SER A 55 -4.34 4.57 -47.97
CA SER A 55 -5.80 4.74 -47.96
C SER A 55 -6.56 3.42 -47.77
N HIS A 56 -5.87 2.28 -47.69
CA HIS A 56 -6.52 0.97 -47.56
C HIS A 56 -7.18 0.81 -46.17
N PRO A 57 -8.52 0.71 -46.06
CA PRO A 57 -9.22 0.85 -44.77
C PRO A 57 -8.77 -0.14 -43.69
N VAL A 58 -8.60 -1.41 -44.04
CA VAL A 58 -8.18 -2.47 -43.09
C VAL A 58 -6.75 -2.28 -42.59
N LEU A 59 -5.83 -1.92 -43.49
CA LEU A 59 -4.42 -1.72 -43.15
C LEU A 59 -4.24 -0.47 -42.30
N ASN A 60 -4.93 0.61 -42.68
CA ASN A 60 -4.91 1.87 -41.94
C ASN A 60 -5.49 1.68 -40.52
N PHE A 61 -6.64 1.01 -40.37
CA PHE A 61 -7.21 0.67 -39.07
C PHE A 61 -6.24 -0.16 -38.20
N LYS A 62 -5.62 -1.20 -38.77
CA LYS A 62 -4.66 -2.04 -38.04
C LYS A 62 -3.43 -1.26 -37.60
N ILE A 63 -2.86 -0.42 -38.46
CA ILE A 63 -1.72 0.42 -38.10
C ILE A 63 -2.09 1.42 -37.00
N GLN A 64 -3.23 2.12 -37.13
CA GLN A 64 -3.71 3.05 -36.12
C GLN A 64 -3.85 2.37 -34.75
N ARG A 65 -4.53 1.22 -34.72
CA ARG A 65 -4.70 0.43 -33.49
C ARG A 65 -3.36 -0.01 -32.91
N SER A 66 -2.43 -0.48 -33.74
CA SER A 66 -1.11 -0.90 -33.30
C SER A 66 -0.30 0.25 -32.70
N TYR A 67 -0.35 1.46 -33.28
CA TYR A 67 0.30 2.64 -32.70
C TYR A 67 -0.23 2.96 -31.30
N SER A 68 -1.56 2.97 -31.13
CA SER A 68 -2.19 3.18 -29.82
C SER A 68 -1.78 2.12 -28.80
N SER A 69 -1.74 0.83 -29.20
CA SER A 69 -1.36 -0.27 -28.31
C SER A 69 0.11 -0.25 -27.89
N LEU A 70 0.97 0.44 -28.65
CA LEU A 70 2.40 0.63 -28.35
C LEU A 70 2.66 1.96 -27.64
N GLY A 71 1.63 2.69 -27.21
CA GLY A 71 1.75 3.97 -26.50
C GLY A 71 1.99 5.19 -27.38
N HIS A 72 1.98 5.03 -28.72
CA HIS A 72 2.16 6.12 -29.67
C HIS A 72 0.80 6.70 -30.11
N VAL A 73 0.10 7.28 -29.14
CA VAL A 73 -1.27 7.78 -29.34
C VAL A 73 -1.32 8.95 -30.33
N GLU A 74 -0.31 9.81 -30.35
CA GLU A 74 -0.21 10.93 -31.31
C GLU A 74 -0.10 10.45 -32.77
N ASP A 75 0.75 9.45 -33.03
CA ASP A 75 0.90 8.82 -34.36
C ASP A 75 -0.45 8.22 -34.82
N SER A 76 -1.20 7.64 -33.88
CA SER A 76 -2.55 7.11 -34.13
C SER A 76 -3.58 8.22 -34.43
N VAL A 77 -3.55 9.33 -33.70
CA VAL A 77 -4.44 10.49 -33.96
C VAL A 77 -4.12 11.15 -35.30
N ALA A 78 -2.83 11.26 -35.66
CA ALA A 78 -2.41 11.79 -36.95
C ALA A 78 -2.93 10.96 -38.13
N LEU A 79 -2.93 9.63 -38.00
CA LEU A 79 -3.51 8.71 -38.98
C LEU A 79 -5.03 8.85 -39.08
N PHE A 80 -5.70 8.94 -37.93
CA PHE A 80 -7.14 9.13 -37.88
C PHE A 80 -7.57 10.40 -38.62
N ASN A 81 -6.88 11.52 -38.39
CA ASN A 81 -7.19 12.81 -39.04
C ASN A 81 -6.98 12.80 -40.56
N ARG A 82 -6.19 11.86 -41.09
CA ARG A 82 -5.99 11.66 -42.54
C ARG A 82 -6.99 10.68 -43.16
N THR A 83 -7.75 9.97 -42.34
CA THR A 83 -8.69 8.94 -42.79
C THR A 83 -9.97 9.60 -43.32
N GLN A 84 -10.34 9.29 -44.55
CA GLN A 84 -11.59 9.78 -45.14
C GLN A 84 -12.77 8.95 -44.61
N SER A 85 -13.81 9.64 -44.12
CA SER A 85 -15.03 9.03 -43.54
C SER A 85 -14.75 7.95 -42.48
N PRO A 86 -14.20 8.31 -41.31
CA PRO A 86 -13.88 7.34 -40.26
C PRO A 86 -15.15 6.64 -39.75
N ASN A 87 -15.16 5.31 -39.78
CA ASN A 87 -16.26 4.50 -39.23
C ASN A 87 -16.07 4.19 -37.73
N VAL A 88 -17.03 3.47 -37.14
CA VAL A 88 -17.04 3.09 -35.72
C VAL A 88 -15.75 2.41 -35.24
N PHE A 89 -15.06 1.66 -36.10
CA PHE A 89 -13.83 0.96 -35.71
C PHE A 89 -12.68 1.93 -35.49
N PHE A 90 -12.52 2.95 -36.34
CA PHE A 90 -11.49 3.98 -36.20
C PHE A 90 -11.68 4.78 -34.92
N TYR A 91 -12.91 5.21 -34.64
CA TYR A 91 -13.27 5.91 -33.40
C TYR A 91 -13.05 5.04 -32.16
N THR A 92 -13.53 3.79 -32.20
CA THR A 92 -13.37 2.85 -31.08
C THR A 92 -11.91 2.57 -30.78
N ALA A 93 -11.06 2.41 -31.81
CA ALA A 93 -9.62 2.20 -31.60
C ALA A 93 -8.93 3.41 -30.96
N LEU A 94 -9.30 4.64 -31.35
CA LEU A 94 -8.78 5.84 -30.69
C LEU A 94 -9.23 5.94 -29.24
N ILE A 95 -10.53 5.80 -28.98
CA ILE A 95 -11.10 5.90 -27.64
C ILE A 95 -10.47 4.84 -26.73
N HIS A 96 -10.40 3.59 -27.21
CA HIS A 96 -9.74 2.50 -26.51
C HIS A 96 -8.26 2.79 -26.28
N GLY A 97 -7.55 3.28 -27.29
CA GLY A 97 -6.15 3.66 -27.22
C GLY A 97 -5.87 4.72 -26.15
N HIS A 98 -6.68 5.76 -26.08
CA HIS A 98 -6.56 6.78 -25.04
C HIS A 98 -6.89 6.21 -23.66
N ALA A 99 -7.94 5.37 -23.56
CA ALA A 99 -8.35 4.75 -22.30
C ALA A 99 -7.26 3.83 -21.70
N ILE A 100 -6.61 2.99 -22.50
CA ILE A 100 -5.55 2.08 -22.02
C ILE A 100 -4.25 2.80 -21.66
N ASN A 101 -4.01 3.99 -22.23
CA ASN A 101 -2.83 4.81 -21.95
C ASN A 101 -3.08 5.87 -20.84
N GLY A 102 -4.21 5.79 -20.13
CA GLY A 102 -4.54 6.72 -19.04
C GLY A 102 -4.92 8.14 -19.49
N LEU A 103 -5.07 8.38 -20.80
CA LEU A 103 -5.40 9.68 -21.39
C LEU A 103 -6.92 9.90 -21.41
N HIS A 104 -7.50 9.84 -20.22
CA HIS A 104 -8.93 9.73 -19.99
C HIS A 104 -9.75 10.91 -20.53
N GLU A 105 -9.31 12.14 -20.27
CA GLU A 105 -9.98 13.35 -20.74
C GLU A 105 -9.93 13.50 -22.26
N GLN A 106 -8.84 13.06 -22.88
CA GLN A 106 -8.62 13.18 -24.32
C GLN A 106 -9.45 12.18 -25.14
N ALA A 107 -9.97 11.11 -24.52
CA ALA A 107 -10.86 10.15 -25.18
C ALA A 107 -12.26 10.73 -25.47
N LEU A 108 -12.76 11.61 -24.60
CA LEU A 108 -14.13 12.15 -24.67
C LEU A 108 -14.40 13.00 -25.93
N PRO A 109 -13.51 13.92 -26.36
CA PRO A 109 -13.70 14.68 -27.59
C PRO A 109 -13.92 13.79 -28.82
N PHE A 110 -13.23 12.65 -28.92
CA PHE A 110 -13.43 11.71 -30.03
C PHE A 110 -14.78 11.01 -29.97
N TYR A 111 -15.28 10.68 -28.78
CA TYR A 111 -16.64 10.15 -28.61
C TYR A 111 -17.70 11.19 -28.98
N VAL A 112 -17.52 12.46 -28.59
CA VAL A 112 -18.44 13.54 -28.99
C VAL A 112 -18.40 13.76 -30.50
N ARG A 113 -17.21 13.81 -31.10
CA ARG A 113 -17.04 13.97 -32.55
C ARG A 113 -17.72 12.84 -33.34
N MET A 114 -17.59 11.61 -32.87
CA MET A 114 -18.25 10.43 -33.43
C MET A 114 -19.78 10.63 -33.52
N LEU A 115 -20.40 11.14 -32.46
CA LEU A 115 -21.83 11.41 -32.43
C LEU A 115 -22.24 12.58 -33.34
N ILE A 116 -21.41 13.64 -33.42
CA ILE A 116 -21.63 14.79 -34.32
C ILE A 116 -21.57 14.36 -35.79
N GLU A 117 -20.65 13.46 -36.14
CA GLU A 117 -20.52 12.89 -37.48
C GLU A 117 -21.55 11.77 -37.77
N ASN A 118 -22.56 11.58 -36.90
CA ASN A 118 -23.61 10.57 -37.00
C ASN A 118 -23.09 9.12 -37.11
N VAL A 119 -21.96 8.83 -36.48
CA VAL A 119 -21.44 7.46 -36.36
C VAL A 119 -21.92 6.86 -35.04
N GLU A 120 -22.70 5.78 -35.10
CA GLU A 120 -23.26 5.16 -33.89
C GLU A 120 -22.21 4.36 -33.09
N PRO A 121 -22.18 4.50 -31.75
CA PRO A 121 -21.29 3.74 -30.89
C PRO A 121 -21.71 2.28 -30.79
N ASN A 122 -20.73 1.38 -30.68
CA ASN A 122 -20.98 -0.03 -30.35
C ASN A 122 -20.63 -0.33 -28.89
N ALA A 123 -20.90 -1.56 -28.44
CA ALA A 123 -20.59 -2.02 -27.09
C ALA A 123 -19.10 -1.83 -26.70
N PHE A 124 -18.17 -2.01 -27.65
CA PHE A 124 -16.73 -1.81 -27.41
C PHE A 124 -16.37 -0.32 -27.25
N THR A 125 -17.04 0.56 -28.00
CA THR A 125 -16.92 2.02 -27.84
C THR A 125 -17.35 2.42 -26.43
N LEU A 126 -18.56 2.01 -26.02
CA LEU A 126 -19.16 2.36 -24.73
C LEU A 126 -18.36 1.80 -23.56
N SER A 127 -18.00 0.51 -23.60
CA SER A 127 -17.19 -0.09 -22.53
C SER A 127 -15.79 0.53 -22.41
N SER A 128 -15.18 0.98 -23.51
CA SER A 128 -13.88 1.64 -23.48
C SER A 128 -13.96 3.05 -22.90
N ILE A 129 -14.96 3.85 -23.30
CA ILE A 129 -15.11 5.21 -22.78
C ILE A 129 -15.55 5.23 -21.31
N LEU A 130 -16.36 4.25 -20.88
CA LEU A 130 -16.81 4.14 -19.48
C LEU A 130 -15.64 3.92 -18.51
N LYS A 131 -14.63 3.16 -18.93
CA LYS A 131 -13.39 2.97 -18.14
C LYS A 131 -12.59 4.26 -17.98
N ALA A 132 -12.71 5.18 -18.93
CA ALA A 132 -11.97 6.43 -18.94
C ALA A 132 -12.74 7.60 -18.29
N CYS A 133 -14.06 7.55 -18.20
CA CYS A 133 -14.84 8.72 -17.77
C CYS A 133 -14.86 8.91 -16.24
N THR A 134 -15.08 10.16 -15.84
CA THR A 134 -15.50 10.51 -14.47
C THR A 134 -16.93 10.03 -14.23
N LEU A 135 -17.34 9.93 -12.97
CA LEU A 135 -18.68 9.46 -12.64
C LEU A 135 -19.79 10.29 -13.30
N GLU A 136 -19.66 11.61 -13.32
CA GLU A 136 -20.69 12.50 -13.89
C GLU A 136 -20.87 12.29 -15.39
N VAL A 137 -19.76 12.22 -16.14
CA VAL A 137 -19.80 11.92 -17.57
C VAL A 137 -20.29 10.48 -17.80
N GLY A 138 -19.87 9.54 -16.95
CA GLY A 138 -20.27 8.15 -17.03
C GLY A 138 -21.76 7.91 -16.85
N LYS A 139 -22.47 8.71 -16.02
CA LYS A 139 -23.94 8.67 -15.93
C LYS A 139 -24.60 9.04 -17.25
N ALA A 140 -24.07 10.03 -17.98
CA ALA A 140 -24.57 10.38 -19.31
C ALA A 140 -24.31 9.26 -20.33
N ILE A 141 -23.12 8.66 -20.29
CA ILE A 141 -22.77 7.52 -21.16
C ILE A 141 -23.62 6.28 -20.84
N HIS A 142 -24.01 6.06 -19.57
CA HIS A 142 -24.98 5.02 -19.20
C HIS A 142 -26.34 5.27 -19.86
N CYS A 143 -26.82 6.52 -19.89
CA CYS A 143 -28.05 6.86 -20.61
C CYS A 143 -27.91 6.59 -22.12
N HIS A 144 -26.74 6.86 -22.70
CA HIS A 144 -26.47 6.51 -24.10
C HIS A 144 -26.46 4.99 -24.31
N ALA A 145 -25.89 4.21 -23.38
CA ALA A 145 -25.94 2.75 -23.47
C ALA A 145 -27.38 2.23 -23.52
N HIS A 146 -28.29 2.81 -22.73
CA HIS A 146 -29.73 2.51 -22.82
C HIS A 146 -30.32 2.95 -24.16
N LYS A 147 -30.07 4.21 -24.58
CA LYS A 147 -30.56 4.78 -25.85
C LYS A 147 -30.20 3.95 -27.07
N PHE A 148 -28.97 3.42 -27.11
CA PHE A 148 -28.46 2.61 -28.22
C PHE A 148 -28.71 1.09 -28.04
N GLY A 149 -29.47 0.68 -27.02
CA GLY A 149 -29.88 -0.72 -26.83
C GLY A 149 -28.79 -1.65 -26.24
N PHE A 150 -27.74 -1.10 -25.64
CA PHE A 150 -26.64 -1.85 -25.02
C PHE A 150 -26.79 -2.04 -23.50
N GLU A 151 -27.95 -1.75 -22.93
CA GLU A 151 -28.21 -1.89 -21.49
C GLU A 151 -27.98 -3.31 -20.96
N SER A 152 -28.18 -4.33 -21.81
CA SER A 152 -28.03 -5.75 -21.46
C SER A 152 -26.72 -6.36 -21.96
N ASP A 153 -25.88 -5.58 -22.64
CA ASP A 153 -24.58 -6.04 -23.09
C ASP A 153 -23.62 -6.29 -21.91
N THR A 154 -22.96 -7.44 -21.91
CA THR A 154 -22.13 -7.88 -20.77
C THR A 154 -20.89 -7.00 -20.59
N TYR A 155 -20.27 -6.53 -21.68
CA TYR A 155 -19.08 -5.68 -21.62
C TYR A 155 -19.44 -4.28 -21.12
N VAL A 156 -20.56 -3.73 -21.59
CA VAL A 156 -21.06 -2.43 -21.15
C VAL A 156 -21.50 -2.50 -19.69
N ARG A 157 -22.27 -3.51 -19.27
CA ARG A 157 -22.64 -3.70 -17.86
C ARG A 157 -21.43 -3.84 -16.95
N THR A 158 -20.43 -4.63 -17.34
CA THR A 158 -19.19 -4.77 -16.55
C THR A 158 -18.47 -3.44 -16.39
N ALA A 159 -18.39 -2.63 -17.45
CA ALA A 159 -17.79 -1.30 -17.37
C ALA A 159 -18.61 -0.31 -16.53
N LEU A 160 -19.93 -0.42 -16.51
CA LEU A 160 -20.80 0.36 -15.63
C LEU A 160 -20.63 -0.04 -14.16
N VAL A 161 -20.54 -1.34 -13.85
CA VAL A 161 -20.24 -1.82 -12.48
C VAL A 161 -18.92 -1.22 -11.99
N ASP A 162 -17.87 -1.25 -12.81
CA ASP A 162 -16.57 -0.61 -12.50
C ASP A 162 -16.72 0.90 -12.25
N LEU A 163 -17.40 1.62 -13.15
CA LEU A 163 -17.62 3.06 -13.04
C LEU A 163 -18.30 3.44 -11.71
N TYR A 164 -19.43 2.79 -11.39
CA TYR A 164 -20.17 3.09 -10.17
C TYR A 164 -19.40 2.69 -8.91
N ALA A 165 -18.67 1.59 -8.95
CA ALA A 165 -17.83 1.16 -7.82
C ALA A 165 -16.65 2.12 -7.59
N ARG A 166 -15.96 2.57 -8.66
CA ARG A 166 -14.92 3.62 -8.57
C ARG A 166 -15.48 4.95 -8.06
N GLY A 167 -16.75 5.24 -8.37
CA GLY A 167 -17.45 6.42 -7.85
C GLY A 167 -17.99 6.28 -6.42
N GLY A 168 -17.78 5.15 -5.74
CA GLY A 168 -18.28 4.89 -4.38
C GLY A 168 -19.75 4.46 -4.29
N TYR A 169 -20.47 4.35 -5.41
CA TYR A 169 -21.88 3.94 -5.46
C TYR A 169 -22.03 2.42 -5.50
N LEU A 170 -21.49 1.74 -4.48
CA LEU A 170 -21.45 0.27 -4.40
C LEU A 170 -22.83 -0.39 -4.50
N VAL A 171 -23.88 0.22 -3.96
CA VAL A 171 -25.24 -0.32 -4.04
C VAL A 171 -25.74 -0.34 -5.48
N LEU A 172 -25.46 0.71 -6.26
CA LEU A 172 -25.84 0.76 -7.68
C LEU A 172 -25.01 -0.21 -8.51
N ALA A 173 -23.69 -0.27 -8.26
CA ALA A 173 -22.81 -1.25 -8.89
C ALA A 173 -23.30 -2.68 -8.63
N ARG A 174 -23.67 -2.99 -7.37
CA ARG A 174 -24.20 -4.31 -6.98
C ARG A 174 -25.51 -4.63 -7.68
N ARG A 175 -26.45 -3.68 -7.77
CA ARG A 175 -27.72 -3.88 -8.51
C ARG A 175 -27.48 -4.16 -9.99
N LEU A 176 -26.57 -3.43 -10.63
CA LEU A 176 -26.22 -3.67 -12.03
C LEU A 176 -25.59 -5.05 -12.23
N PHE A 177 -24.75 -5.47 -11.29
CA PHE A 177 -24.12 -6.79 -11.30
C PHE A 177 -25.13 -7.94 -11.09
N ASP A 178 -26.03 -7.82 -10.11
CA ASP A 178 -27.02 -8.86 -9.79
C ASP A 178 -28.06 -9.04 -10.91
N THR A 179 -28.30 -8.01 -11.73
CA THR A 179 -29.22 -8.06 -12.89
C THR A 179 -28.57 -8.56 -14.18
N MET A 180 -27.28 -8.93 -14.16
CA MET A 180 -26.60 -9.53 -15.32
C MET A 180 -27.12 -10.96 -15.56
N LEU A 181 -27.55 -11.24 -16.80
CA LEU A 181 -28.00 -12.58 -17.21
C LEU A 181 -26.89 -13.63 -17.06
N GLU A 182 -25.67 -13.27 -17.46
CA GLU A 182 -24.48 -14.10 -17.32
C GLU A 182 -23.38 -13.31 -16.61
N ARG A 183 -22.91 -13.86 -15.48
CA ARG A 183 -21.78 -13.33 -14.72
C ARG A 183 -20.55 -14.16 -15.04
N ASN A 184 -19.65 -13.58 -15.83
CA ASN A 184 -18.37 -14.18 -16.17
C ASN A 184 -17.28 -13.80 -15.16
N LEU A 185 -16.12 -14.43 -15.28
CA LEU A 185 -14.95 -14.19 -14.44
C LEU A 185 -14.60 -12.70 -14.32
N VAL A 186 -14.64 -11.95 -15.44
CA VAL A 186 -14.31 -10.53 -15.47
C VAL A 186 -15.30 -9.72 -14.62
N SER A 187 -16.60 -9.92 -14.80
CA SER A 187 -17.64 -9.20 -14.04
C SER A 187 -17.56 -9.46 -12.53
N LEU A 188 -17.26 -10.72 -12.14
CA LEU A 188 -17.04 -11.10 -10.73
C LEU A 188 -15.82 -10.38 -10.16
N THR A 189 -14.67 -10.44 -10.85
CA THR A 189 -13.44 -9.76 -10.44
C THR A 189 -13.61 -8.23 -10.36
N THR A 190 -14.37 -7.62 -11.28
CA THR A 190 -14.70 -6.20 -11.23
C THR A 190 -15.51 -5.85 -9.98
N MET A 191 -16.53 -6.62 -9.63
CA MET A 191 -17.31 -6.37 -8.40
C MET A 191 -16.48 -6.57 -7.13
N ILE A 192 -15.62 -7.61 -7.09
CA ILE A 192 -14.68 -7.85 -5.99
C ILE A 192 -13.72 -6.68 -5.84
N THR A 193 -13.17 -6.17 -6.95
CA THR A 193 -12.29 -4.98 -6.96
C THR A 193 -13.02 -3.76 -6.43
N GLY A 194 -14.28 -3.57 -6.84
CA GLY A 194 -15.13 -2.50 -6.36
C GLY A 194 -15.30 -2.53 -4.84
N TYR A 195 -15.66 -3.68 -4.28
CA TYR A 195 -15.76 -3.83 -2.83
C TYR A 195 -14.42 -3.65 -2.11
N ALA A 196 -13.35 -4.28 -2.61
CA ALA A 196 -12.03 -4.22 -2.00
C ALA A 196 -11.50 -2.78 -1.94
N LYS A 197 -11.57 -2.02 -3.05
CA LYS A 197 -11.10 -0.62 -3.10
C LYS A 197 -11.89 0.35 -2.23
N ASN A 198 -13.12 -0.01 -1.85
CA ASN A 198 -13.97 0.79 -0.97
C ASN A 198 -13.96 0.27 0.48
N GLY A 199 -13.05 -0.64 0.84
CA GLY A 199 -12.90 -1.16 2.20
C GLY A 199 -13.89 -2.25 2.62
N ASN A 200 -14.82 -2.64 1.75
CA ASN A 200 -15.80 -3.70 2.01
C ASN A 200 -15.21 -5.09 1.71
N ILE A 201 -14.05 -5.40 2.28
CA ILE A 201 -13.29 -6.62 1.95
C ILE A 201 -14.03 -7.92 2.29
N ASP A 202 -14.93 -7.90 3.27
CA ASP A 202 -15.76 -9.07 3.62
C ASP A 202 -16.79 -9.40 2.53
N GLU A 203 -17.41 -8.39 1.92
CA GLU A 203 -18.30 -8.59 0.77
C GLU A 203 -17.53 -9.05 -0.47
N ALA A 204 -16.32 -8.51 -0.67
CA ALA A 204 -15.40 -8.98 -1.70
C ALA A 204 -15.05 -10.46 -1.50
N ARG A 205 -14.82 -10.87 -0.25
CA ARG A 205 -14.51 -12.25 0.11
C ARG A 205 -15.66 -13.22 -0.17
N ILE A 206 -16.89 -12.84 0.15
CA ILE A 206 -18.08 -13.66 -0.12
C ILE A 206 -18.19 -13.95 -1.62
N LEU A 207 -18.02 -12.93 -2.47
CA LEU A 207 -18.06 -13.12 -3.92
C LEU A 207 -16.90 -14.00 -4.41
N PHE A 208 -15.68 -13.77 -3.90
CA PHE A 208 -14.50 -14.54 -4.26
C PHE A 208 -14.66 -16.04 -3.92
N ASP A 209 -15.14 -16.34 -2.71
CA ASP A 209 -15.36 -17.71 -2.28
C ASP A 209 -16.43 -18.43 -3.13
N GLY A 210 -17.43 -17.69 -3.62
CA GLY A 210 -18.46 -18.19 -4.54
C GLY A 210 -18.01 -18.44 -5.98
N MET A 211 -16.80 -18.03 -6.37
CA MET A 211 -16.29 -18.25 -7.75
C MET A 211 -15.96 -19.73 -7.99
N LYS A 212 -16.49 -20.29 -9.08
CA LYS A 212 -16.17 -21.67 -9.53
C LYS A 212 -14.74 -21.78 -10.06
N GLU A 213 -14.30 -20.77 -10.80
CA GLU A 213 -12.95 -20.65 -11.36
C GLU A 213 -12.36 -19.32 -10.92
N ARG A 214 -11.07 -19.32 -10.57
CA ARG A 214 -10.34 -18.16 -10.07
C ARG A 214 -9.04 -18.04 -10.85
N ASP A 215 -8.83 -16.89 -11.47
CA ASP A 215 -7.57 -16.56 -12.14
C ASP A 215 -6.63 -15.76 -11.24
N VAL A 216 -5.40 -15.54 -11.70
CA VAL A 216 -4.37 -14.76 -10.99
C VAL A 216 -4.90 -13.36 -10.61
N VAL A 217 -5.71 -12.74 -11.48
CA VAL A 217 -6.26 -11.40 -11.22
C VAL A 217 -7.19 -11.41 -10.01
N SER A 218 -8.17 -12.33 -9.97
CA SER A 218 -9.10 -12.44 -8.83
C SER A 218 -8.38 -12.73 -7.50
N TRP A 219 -7.32 -13.55 -7.53
CA TRP A 219 -6.44 -13.79 -6.38
C TRP A 219 -5.71 -12.52 -5.95
N ASN A 220 -5.11 -11.79 -6.90
CA ASN A 220 -4.38 -10.56 -6.62
C ASN A 220 -5.28 -9.52 -5.94
N VAL A 221 -6.49 -9.32 -6.45
CA VAL A 221 -7.43 -8.33 -5.89
C VAL A 221 -7.77 -8.64 -4.44
N ILE A 222 -8.05 -9.91 -4.10
CA ILE A 222 -8.43 -10.24 -2.73
C ILE A 222 -7.22 -10.21 -1.79
N ILE A 223 -6.05 -10.69 -2.22
CA ILE A 223 -4.81 -10.67 -1.43
C ILE A 223 -4.38 -9.23 -1.15
N ASP A 224 -4.33 -8.38 -2.18
CA ASP A 224 -4.01 -6.95 -2.07
C ASP A 224 -5.06 -6.22 -1.21
N GLY A 225 -6.35 -6.52 -1.42
CA GLY A 225 -7.44 -5.97 -0.63
C GLY A 225 -7.29 -6.23 0.86
N TYR A 226 -6.95 -7.45 1.27
CA TYR A 226 -6.67 -7.78 2.67
C TYR A 226 -5.41 -7.09 3.19
N ALA A 227 -4.33 -7.07 2.40
CA ALA A 227 -3.07 -6.42 2.77
C ALA A 227 -3.24 -4.89 2.96
N GLN A 228 -4.09 -4.23 2.18
CA GLN A 228 -4.32 -2.78 2.28
C GLN A 228 -5.28 -2.38 3.41
N HIS A 229 -6.20 -3.26 3.80
CA HIS A 229 -7.27 -2.94 4.78
C HIS A 229 -7.00 -3.51 6.18
N GLY A 230 -5.73 -3.52 6.60
CA GLY A 230 -5.33 -3.86 7.97
C GLY A 230 -5.51 -5.33 8.35
N ARG A 231 -5.63 -6.22 7.36
CA ARG A 231 -5.78 -7.67 7.54
C ARG A 231 -4.70 -8.47 6.77
N PRO A 232 -3.41 -8.18 7.00
CA PRO A 232 -2.30 -8.79 6.26
C PRO A 232 -2.15 -10.31 6.50
N ASN A 233 -2.55 -10.84 7.66
CA ASN A 233 -2.46 -12.27 7.91
C ASN A 233 -3.41 -13.08 7.01
N GLU A 234 -4.62 -12.57 6.78
CA GLU A 234 -5.57 -13.14 5.85
C GLU A 234 -5.04 -13.13 4.41
N ALA A 235 -4.30 -12.07 4.03
CA ALA A 235 -3.61 -12.01 2.74
C ALA A 235 -2.58 -13.15 2.59
N LEU A 236 -1.78 -13.43 3.63
CA LEU A 236 -0.81 -14.54 3.63
C LEU A 236 -1.49 -15.91 3.60
N ILE A 237 -2.62 -16.08 4.28
CA ILE A 237 -3.43 -17.31 4.24
C ILE A 237 -3.96 -17.55 2.83
N LEU A 238 -4.50 -16.51 2.18
CA LEU A 238 -5.00 -16.60 0.81
C LEU A 238 -3.89 -16.88 -0.19
N PHE A 239 -2.71 -16.28 -0.03
CA PHE A 239 -1.54 -16.60 -0.85
C PHE A 239 -1.15 -18.08 -0.74
N ARG A 240 -1.12 -18.64 0.47
CA ARG A 240 -0.88 -20.08 0.67
C ARG A 240 -1.95 -20.93 0.01
N GLN A 241 -3.21 -20.49 0.02
CA GLN A 241 -4.30 -21.17 -0.68
C GLN A 241 -4.12 -21.12 -2.20
N MET A 242 -3.75 -19.96 -2.77
CA MET A 242 -3.41 -19.79 -4.19
C MET A 242 -2.34 -20.80 -4.63
N LEU A 243 -1.25 -20.91 -3.85
CA LEU A 243 -0.17 -21.86 -4.11
C LEU A 243 -0.66 -23.32 -4.05
N LYS A 244 -1.50 -23.67 -3.07
CA LYS A 244 -2.11 -25.02 -2.97
C LYS A 244 -2.98 -25.36 -4.17
N THR A 245 -3.67 -24.36 -4.73
CA THR A 245 -4.46 -24.51 -5.97
C THR A 245 -3.63 -24.50 -7.25
N ARG A 246 -2.29 -24.45 -7.14
CA ARG A 246 -1.33 -24.43 -8.27
C ARG A 246 -1.50 -23.25 -9.24
N VAL A 247 -2.11 -22.17 -8.78
CA VAL A 247 -2.15 -20.90 -9.52
C VAL A 247 -0.80 -20.21 -9.30
N LYS A 248 -0.07 -19.94 -10.38
CA LYS A 248 1.27 -19.34 -10.30
C LYS A 248 1.15 -17.85 -9.94
N PRO A 249 1.80 -17.38 -8.86
CA PRO A 249 1.87 -15.96 -8.53
C PRO A 249 2.56 -15.14 -9.62
N ASP A 250 2.06 -13.93 -9.88
CA ASP A 250 2.72 -12.94 -10.71
C ASP A 250 3.38 -11.85 -9.85
N GLU A 251 3.95 -10.84 -10.51
CA GLU A 251 4.64 -9.75 -9.81
C GLU A 251 3.71 -8.97 -8.87
N ALA A 252 2.46 -8.71 -9.30
CA ALA A 252 1.48 -8.02 -8.48
C ALA A 252 1.11 -8.84 -7.23
N THR A 253 0.99 -10.17 -7.36
CA THR A 253 0.85 -11.06 -6.20
C THR A 253 2.02 -10.86 -5.24
N MET A 254 3.24 -10.87 -5.74
CA MET A 254 4.43 -10.82 -4.89
C MET A 254 4.58 -9.49 -4.15
N LEU A 255 4.25 -8.37 -4.80
CA LEU A 255 4.27 -7.06 -4.14
C LEU A 255 3.25 -7.00 -2.98
N ALA A 256 2.02 -7.50 -3.20
CA ALA A 256 0.99 -7.55 -2.16
C ALA A 256 1.42 -8.43 -0.98
N VAL A 257 2.02 -9.60 -1.25
CA VAL A 257 2.46 -10.53 -0.21
C VAL A 257 3.70 -10.00 0.53
N LEU A 258 4.65 -9.36 -0.14
CA LEU A 258 5.79 -8.70 0.52
C LEU A 258 5.33 -7.59 1.46
N SER A 259 4.34 -6.78 1.04
CA SER A 259 3.70 -5.78 1.90
C SER A 259 3.07 -6.42 3.13
N ALA A 260 2.29 -7.49 2.95
CA ALA A 260 1.67 -8.23 4.06
C ALA A 260 2.74 -8.80 5.03
N CYS A 261 3.81 -9.42 4.52
CA CYS A 261 4.93 -9.91 5.33
C CYS A 261 5.54 -8.80 6.16
N GLY A 262 5.82 -7.63 5.56
CA GLY A 262 6.32 -6.46 6.28
C GLY A 262 5.37 -5.99 7.39
N GLN A 263 4.06 -5.97 7.13
CA GLN A 263 3.05 -5.53 8.10
C GLN A 263 2.94 -6.45 9.32
N VAL A 264 3.13 -7.76 9.17
CA VAL A 264 3.07 -8.72 10.30
C VAL A 264 4.44 -9.11 10.85
N GLY A 265 5.52 -8.64 10.21
CA GLY A 265 6.90 -9.01 10.54
C GLY A 265 7.25 -10.47 10.22
N ALA A 266 6.62 -11.06 9.19
CA ALA A 266 6.88 -12.42 8.73
C ALA A 266 8.16 -12.49 7.88
N LEU A 267 9.31 -12.43 8.55
CA LEU A 267 10.62 -12.47 7.92
C LEU A 267 10.88 -13.77 7.15
N GLU A 268 10.58 -14.93 7.74
CA GLU A 268 10.87 -16.23 7.12
C GLU A 268 10.04 -16.39 5.84
N SER A 269 8.77 -16.01 5.91
CA SER A 269 7.87 -15.93 4.74
C SER A 269 8.42 -14.95 3.68
N GLY A 270 8.89 -13.77 4.09
CA GLY A 270 9.51 -12.78 3.19
C GLY A 270 10.80 -13.28 2.52
N GLN A 271 11.65 -14.00 3.25
CA GLN A 271 12.88 -14.62 2.72
C GLN A 271 12.59 -15.72 1.71
N TRP A 272 11.53 -16.51 1.96
CA TRP A 272 11.07 -17.50 1.00
C TRP A 272 10.61 -16.84 -0.31
N ILE A 273 9.84 -15.75 -0.23
CA ILE A 273 9.39 -14.99 -1.42
C ILE A 273 10.58 -14.39 -2.17
N HIS A 274 11.54 -13.77 -1.46
CA HIS A 274 12.75 -13.24 -2.09
C HIS A 274 13.53 -14.34 -2.83
N SER A 275 13.68 -15.52 -2.21
CA SER A 275 14.29 -16.67 -2.85
C SER A 275 13.51 -17.10 -4.10
N TYR A 276 12.18 -17.20 -4.01
CA TYR A 276 11.32 -17.53 -5.14
C TYR A 276 11.46 -16.53 -6.29
N LEU A 277 11.48 -15.23 -6.00
CA LEU A 277 11.62 -14.14 -6.99
C LEU A 277 12.94 -14.25 -7.75
N ARG A 278 14.04 -14.59 -7.06
CA ARG A 278 15.35 -14.82 -7.66
C ARG A 278 15.36 -15.95 -8.71
N TYR A 279 14.49 -16.96 -8.54
CA TYR A 279 14.40 -18.09 -9.46
C TYR A 279 13.28 -17.98 -10.51
N SER A 280 12.32 -17.06 -10.34
CA SER A 280 11.07 -17.04 -11.13
C SER A 280 10.85 -15.78 -11.96
N VAL A 281 11.55 -14.68 -11.68
CA VAL A 281 11.37 -13.36 -12.31
C VAL A 281 12.73 -12.82 -12.74
N ASN A 282 12.76 -12.00 -13.79
CA ASN A 282 13.94 -11.26 -14.22
C ASN A 282 14.35 -10.32 -13.06
N SER A 283 15.31 -10.76 -12.24
CA SER A 283 15.61 -10.28 -10.89
C SER A 283 16.23 -8.88 -10.79
N LYS A 284 16.06 -8.06 -11.83
CA LYS A 284 16.61 -6.69 -11.95
C LYS A 284 15.52 -5.61 -11.85
N ASN A 285 14.29 -5.96 -11.49
CA ASN A 285 13.21 -4.97 -11.36
C ASN A 285 13.39 -4.14 -10.09
N THR A 286 13.59 -2.82 -10.25
CA THR A 286 13.73 -1.85 -9.15
C THR A 286 12.50 -1.85 -8.24
N GLN A 287 11.30 -2.04 -8.77
CA GLN A 287 10.06 -2.10 -7.99
C GLN A 287 10.04 -3.26 -6.98
N VAL A 288 10.49 -4.44 -7.41
CA VAL A 288 10.63 -5.61 -6.54
C VAL A 288 11.73 -5.39 -5.50
N GLY A 289 12.85 -4.79 -5.90
CA GLY A 289 13.94 -4.41 -4.99
C GLY A 289 13.47 -3.48 -3.88
N THR A 290 12.73 -2.42 -4.22
CA THR A 290 12.14 -1.47 -3.26
C THR A 290 11.18 -2.17 -2.29
N ALA A 291 10.29 -3.04 -2.79
CA ALA A 291 9.36 -3.79 -1.94
C ALA A 291 10.08 -4.75 -0.99
N LEU A 292 11.19 -5.36 -1.43
CA LEU A 292 12.03 -6.19 -0.58
C LEU A 292 12.75 -5.39 0.51
N ILE A 293 13.26 -4.20 0.19
CA ILE A 293 13.87 -3.29 1.19
C ILE A 293 12.83 -2.96 2.27
N ASP A 294 11.64 -2.50 1.88
CA ASP A 294 10.55 -2.17 2.81
C ASP A 294 10.15 -3.37 3.68
N MET A 295 9.97 -4.54 3.06
CA MET A 295 9.64 -5.78 3.77
C MET A 295 10.72 -6.16 4.78
N TYR A 296 11.99 -6.18 4.38
CA TYR A 296 13.09 -6.54 5.28
C TYR A 296 13.26 -5.54 6.43
N SER A 297 13.16 -4.25 6.15
CA SER A 297 13.17 -3.20 7.17
C SER A 297 12.03 -3.39 8.16
N LYS A 298 10.79 -3.59 7.70
CA LYS A 298 9.62 -3.81 8.59
C LYS A 298 9.61 -5.16 9.31
N CYS A 299 10.36 -6.15 8.82
CA CYS A 299 10.60 -7.43 9.49
C CYS A 299 11.80 -7.41 10.46
N GLY A 300 12.46 -6.25 10.62
CA GLY A 300 13.55 -6.06 11.55
C GLY A 300 14.88 -6.70 11.11
N SER A 301 15.06 -6.94 9.81
CA SER A 301 16.29 -7.43 9.20
C SER A 301 16.90 -6.36 8.30
N LEU A 302 17.40 -5.29 8.94
CA LEU A 302 17.96 -4.14 8.26
C LEU A 302 19.19 -4.50 7.42
N GLU A 303 19.94 -5.52 7.82
CA GLU A 303 21.11 -6.03 7.10
C GLU A 303 20.72 -6.60 5.72
N ASN A 304 19.61 -7.36 5.65
CA ASN A 304 19.09 -7.86 4.39
C ASN A 304 18.50 -6.74 3.54
N ALA A 305 17.83 -5.76 4.16
CA ALA A 305 17.35 -4.57 3.46
C ALA A 305 18.52 -3.83 2.79
N ARG A 306 19.62 -3.62 3.53
CA ARG A 306 20.82 -2.96 2.99
C ARG A 306 21.47 -3.78 1.89
N MET A 307 21.57 -5.09 2.05
CA MET A 307 22.09 -5.98 1.00
C MET A 307 21.30 -5.88 -0.31
N VAL A 308 19.97 -5.82 -0.23
CA VAL A 308 19.11 -5.62 -1.41
C VAL A 308 19.32 -4.24 -2.01
N PHE A 309 19.36 -3.19 -1.17
CA PHE A 309 19.66 -1.83 -1.61
C PHE A 309 20.98 -1.77 -2.37
N ASP A 310 22.08 -2.28 -1.80
CA ASP A 310 23.40 -2.27 -2.42
C ASP A 310 23.44 -3.00 -3.77
N GLY A 311 22.66 -4.08 -3.90
CA GLY A 311 22.58 -4.87 -5.13
C GLY A 311 21.81 -4.23 -6.29
N ILE A 312 21.10 -3.12 -6.07
CA ILE A 312 20.38 -2.39 -7.14
C ILE A 312 21.38 -1.47 -7.88
N GLU A 313 21.58 -1.68 -9.18
CA GLU A 313 22.52 -0.90 -10.01
C GLU A 313 22.05 0.57 -10.17
N ASP A 314 20.87 0.77 -10.75
CA ASP A 314 20.27 2.09 -11.01
C ASP A 314 19.24 2.45 -9.93
N LYS A 315 19.72 3.04 -8.84
CA LYS A 315 18.87 3.46 -7.71
C LYS A 315 18.16 4.77 -8.03
N ASP A 316 16.83 4.73 -8.12
CA ASP A 316 16.02 5.94 -8.17
C ASP A 316 15.70 6.48 -6.77
N VAL A 317 14.99 7.61 -6.72
CA VAL A 317 14.55 8.25 -5.47
C VAL A 317 13.70 7.32 -4.59
N ILE A 318 12.95 6.38 -5.19
CA ILE A 318 12.07 5.48 -4.46
C ILE A 318 12.90 4.44 -3.69
N VAL A 319 13.95 3.91 -4.31
CA VAL A 319 14.90 2.99 -3.66
C VAL A 319 15.61 3.66 -2.47
N TYR A 320 16.07 4.91 -2.63
CA TYR A 320 16.65 5.69 -1.53
C TYR A 320 15.64 5.94 -0.40
N ASN A 321 14.42 6.36 -0.73
CA ASN A 321 13.37 6.60 0.25
C ASN A 321 13.04 5.37 1.09
N ALA A 322 12.98 4.19 0.47
CA ALA A 322 12.73 2.92 1.16
C ALA A 322 13.82 2.63 2.21
N MET A 323 15.10 2.83 1.85
CA MET A 323 16.21 2.55 2.77
C MET A 323 16.35 3.63 3.86
N ILE A 324 16.16 4.92 3.54
CA ILE A 324 16.14 6.01 4.52
C ILE A 324 15.00 5.79 5.53
N GLY A 325 13.80 5.43 5.06
CA GLY A 325 12.68 5.05 5.92
C GLY A 325 12.98 3.83 6.78
N GLY A 326 13.69 2.84 6.23
CA GLY A 326 14.22 1.69 6.96
C GLY A 326 15.16 2.07 8.10
N TYR A 327 16.09 3.00 7.90
CA TYR A 327 16.93 3.53 8.97
C TYR A 327 16.12 4.32 10.00
N ALA A 328 15.16 5.14 9.56
CA ALA A 328 14.31 5.95 10.43
C ALA A 328 13.49 5.08 11.40
N ILE A 329 12.79 4.05 10.93
CA ILE A 329 11.99 3.17 11.79
C ILE A 329 12.85 2.36 12.77
N HIS A 330 14.13 2.14 12.45
CA HIS A 330 15.11 1.52 13.35
C HIS A 330 15.75 2.50 14.34
N GLY A 331 15.50 3.80 14.21
CA GLY A 331 16.10 4.85 15.04
C GLY A 331 17.57 5.14 14.70
N LEU A 332 18.03 4.74 13.52
CA LEU A 332 19.39 4.98 13.03
C LEU A 332 19.44 6.32 12.28
N THR A 333 19.15 7.40 13.00
CA THR A 333 18.98 8.74 12.43
C THR A 333 20.20 9.22 11.64
N GLN A 334 21.40 8.96 12.15
CA GLN A 334 22.64 9.38 11.49
C GLN A 334 22.85 8.66 10.16
N ASP A 335 22.51 7.37 10.07
CA ASP A 335 22.64 6.61 8.81
C ASP A 335 21.58 7.05 7.79
N ALA A 336 20.38 7.43 8.26
CA ALA A 336 19.34 8.01 7.41
C ALA A 336 19.78 9.36 6.80
N LEU A 337 20.35 10.26 7.61
CA LEU A 337 20.81 11.58 7.15
C LEU A 337 22.02 11.46 6.21
N LYS A 338 22.98 10.59 6.52
CA LYS A 338 24.12 10.32 5.61
C LYS A 338 23.64 9.81 4.25
N LEU A 339 22.64 8.93 4.22
CA LEU A 339 22.11 8.39 2.96
C LEU A 339 21.32 9.45 2.17
N PHE A 340 20.65 10.38 2.86
CA PHE A 340 20.03 11.56 2.25
C PHE A 340 21.05 12.54 1.64
N GLU A 341 22.17 12.76 2.31
CA GLU A 341 23.27 13.55 1.76
C GLU A 341 23.86 12.86 0.53
N GLU A 342 24.14 11.55 0.62
CA GLU A 342 24.67 10.73 -0.49
C GLU A 342 23.79 10.83 -1.74
N MET A 343 22.46 10.65 -1.61
CA MET A 343 21.56 10.74 -2.77
C MET A 343 21.59 12.13 -3.41
N SER A 344 21.70 13.20 -2.60
CA SER A 344 21.78 14.57 -3.08
C SER A 344 23.10 14.82 -3.83
N TRP A 345 24.22 14.33 -3.30
CA TRP A 345 25.53 14.40 -3.95
C TRP A 345 25.60 13.65 -5.28
N LEU A 346 24.87 12.54 -5.41
CA LEU A 346 24.76 11.75 -6.64
C LEU A 346 23.78 12.35 -7.67
N GLY A 347 23.14 13.49 -7.36
CA GLY A 347 22.18 14.14 -8.24
C GLY A 347 20.80 13.47 -8.27
N VAL A 348 20.51 12.57 -7.34
CA VAL A 348 19.17 12.00 -7.17
C VAL A 348 18.33 13.00 -6.37
N HIS A 349 17.44 13.72 -7.05
CA HIS A 349 16.66 14.79 -6.45
C HIS A 349 15.69 14.27 -5.37
N PRO A 350 15.78 14.77 -4.12
CA PRO A 350 14.81 14.49 -3.08
C PRO A 350 13.38 14.87 -3.48
N THR A 351 12.42 14.13 -2.94
CA THR A 351 10.98 14.34 -3.13
C THR A 351 10.30 14.59 -1.81
N ASP A 352 9.00 14.90 -1.82
CA ASP A 352 8.18 15.00 -0.62
C ASP A 352 8.27 13.71 0.24
N VAL A 353 8.25 12.54 -0.38
CA VAL A 353 8.42 11.26 0.33
C VAL A 353 9.79 11.14 1.00
N THR A 354 10.84 11.70 0.39
CA THR A 354 12.20 11.73 0.98
C THR A 354 12.20 12.54 2.28
N PHE A 355 11.56 13.70 2.27
CA PHE A 355 11.49 14.57 3.44
C PHE A 355 10.67 13.96 4.58
N ILE A 356 9.59 13.24 4.30
CA ILE A 356 8.86 12.46 5.32
C ILE A 356 9.80 11.48 6.04
N ALA A 357 10.65 10.76 5.28
CA ALA A 357 11.56 9.76 5.84
C ALA A 357 12.65 10.37 6.74
N VAL A 358 13.32 11.45 6.30
CA VAL A 358 14.36 12.11 7.11
C VAL A 358 13.79 12.85 8.32
N LEU A 359 12.63 13.49 8.19
CA LEU A 359 11.96 14.15 9.32
C LEU A 359 11.49 13.14 10.37
N SER A 360 11.00 11.97 9.92
CA SER A 360 10.69 10.85 10.83
C SER A 360 11.94 10.35 11.55
N ALA A 361 13.08 10.29 10.88
CA ALA A 361 14.36 9.95 11.49
C ALA A 361 14.76 10.98 12.57
N CYS A 362 14.60 12.28 12.30
CA CYS A 362 14.81 13.34 13.29
C CYS A 362 13.88 13.19 14.49
N ALA A 363 12.59 12.90 14.27
CA ALA A 363 11.61 12.67 15.34
C ALA A 363 11.99 11.50 16.25
N HIS A 364 12.53 10.41 15.70
CA HIS A 364 12.99 9.26 16.48
C HIS A 364 14.32 9.48 17.19
N GLY A 365 15.17 10.37 16.65
CA GLY A 365 16.44 10.77 17.23
C GLY A 365 16.37 11.98 18.18
N GLY A 366 15.22 12.66 18.25
CA GLY A 366 15.03 13.88 19.05
C GLY A 366 15.79 15.10 18.53
N LEU A 367 16.12 15.12 17.23
CA LEU A 367 16.90 16.18 16.59
C LEU A 367 16.01 17.34 16.15
N VAL A 368 15.57 18.17 17.11
CA VAL A 368 14.61 19.27 16.87
C VAL A 368 15.18 20.30 15.89
N SER A 369 16.42 20.75 16.12
CA SER A 369 17.08 21.77 15.31
C SER A 369 17.26 21.32 13.86
N GLU A 370 17.78 20.11 13.66
CA GLU A 370 17.99 19.51 12.34
C GLU A 370 16.65 19.22 11.64
N GLY A 371 15.63 18.78 12.38
CA GLY A 371 14.29 18.58 11.83
C GLY A 371 13.68 19.87 11.28
N TRP A 372 13.82 20.99 11.99
CA TRP A 372 13.41 22.30 11.50
C TRP A 372 14.25 22.77 10.30
N ALA A 373 15.56 22.57 10.34
CA ALA A 373 16.44 22.92 9.23
C ALA A 373 16.04 22.19 7.94
N LEU A 374 15.80 20.87 8.01
CA LEU A 374 15.35 20.08 6.86
C LEU A 374 13.95 20.48 6.39
N PHE A 375 13.03 20.78 7.31
CA PHE A 375 11.68 21.22 6.96
C PHE A 375 11.67 22.56 6.21
N ASN A 376 12.54 23.49 6.60
CA ASN A 376 12.69 24.77 5.90
C ASN A 376 13.42 24.59 4.57
N ALA A 377 14.52 23.82 4.55
CA ALA A 377 15.27 23.52 3.33
C ALA A 377 14.39 22.88 2.25
N MET A 378 13.46 21.98 2.63
CA MET A 378 12.48 21.39 1.72
C MET A 378 11.76 22.45 0.87
N LYS A 379 11.37 23.57 1.48
CA LYS A 379 10.70 24.69 0.78
C LYS A 379 11.71 25.59 0.08
N ASP A 380 12.72 26.03 0.81
CA ASP A 380 13.58 27.14 0.40
C ASP A 380 14.66 26.71 -0.61
N GLU A 381 15.14 25.47 -0.53
CA GLU A 381 16.20 24.92 -1.38
C GLU A 381 15.65 23.96 -2.45
N TYR A 382 14.66 23.12 -2.09
CA TYR A 382 14.13 22.09 -2.99
C TYR A 382 12.81 22.47 -3.65
N GLY A 383 12.17 23.58 -3.27
CA GLY A 383 10.90 24.03 -3.85
C GLY A 383 9.71 23.09 -3.59
N ILE A 384 9.82 22.21 -2.59
CA ILE A 384 8.79 21.24 -2.24
C ILE A 384 7.83 21.87 -1.24
N ARG A 385 6.55 21.92 -1.60
CA ARG A 385 5.50 22.44 -0.72
C ARG A 385 5.21 21.44 0.41
N PRO A 386 5.26 21.85 1.69
CA PRO A 386 4.87 21.00 2.80
C PRO A 386 3.42 20.49 2.68
N LYS A 387 3.27 19.18 2.86
CA LYS A 387 1.98 18.47 3.01
C LYS A 387 1.74 18.06 4.46
N VAL A 388 0.52 17.63 4.77
CA VAL A 388 0.09 17.19 6.12
C VAL A 388 1.10 16.22 6.75
N GLU A 389 1.63 15.27 5.97
CA GLU A 389 2.56 14.25 6.46
C GLU A 389 3.87 14.86 6.99
N HIS A 390 4.35 15.94 6.37
CA HIS A 390 5.55 16.65 6.81
C HIS A 390 5.30 17.39 8.12
N TYR A 391 4.16 18.10 8.21
CA TYR A 391 3.73 18.72 9.46
C TYR A 391 3.56 17.69 10.56
N GLY A 392 3.01 16.51 10.25
CA GLY A 392 2.87 15.40 11.19
C GLY A 392 4.20 14.92 11.76
N CYS A 393 5.25 14.87 10.92
CA CYS A 393 6.61 14.55 11.38
C CYS A 393 7.16 15.60 12.37
N ILE A 394 6.97 16.90 12.08
CA ILE A 394 7.41 17.98 12.98
C ILE A 394 6.59 18.00 14.27
N VAL A 395 5.27 17.84 14.20
CA VAL A 395 4.41 17.75 15.39
C VAL A 395 4.80 16.55 16.27
N ASN A 396 5.13 15.40 15.67
CA ASN A 396 5.65 14.24 16.40
C ASN A 396 7.02 14.55 17.05
N LEU A 397 7.94 15.21 16.34
CA LEU A 397 9.24 15.63 16.85
C LEU A 397 9.12 16.59 18.05
N LEU A 398 8.37 17.70 17.89
CA LEU A 398 8.12 18.68 18.95
C LEU A 398 7.37 18.05 20.12
N GLY A 399 6.38 17.20 19.83
CA GLY A 399 5.60 16.47 20.83
C GLY A 399 6.46 15.56 21.69
N ARG A 400 7.40 14.81 21.10
CA ARG A 400 8.37 14.00 21.86
C ARG A 400 9.36 14.85 22.66
N ALA A 401 9.75 16.01 22.13
CA ALA A 401 10.62 16.97 22.83
C ALA A 401 9.91 17.73 23.96
N GLY A 402 8.58 17.63 24.09
CA GLY A 402 7.80 18.34 25.11
C GLY A 402 7.44 19.78 24.73
N GLN A 403 7.71 20.20 23.49
CA GLN A 403 7.39 21.52 22.97
C GLN A 403 5.93 21.58 22.47
N LEU A 404 4.98 21.34 23.38
CA LEU A 404 3.56 21.17 23.05
C LEU A 404 2.90 22.43 22.50
N GLU A 405 3.26 23.61 23.02
CA GLU A 405 2.65 24.87 22.58
C GLU A 405 3.08 25.24 21.15
N GLU A 406 4.36 25.05 20.83
CA GLU A 406 4.88 25.24 19.48
C GLU A 406 4.24 24.26 18.50
N ALA A 407 4.09 22.99 18.91
CA ALA A 407 3.39 21.99 18.12
C ALA A 407 1.91 22.36 17.89
N TYR A 408 1.23 22.91 18.89
CA TYR A 408 -0.16 23.37 18.78
C TYR A 408 -0.32 24.53 17.79
N GLU A 409 0.56 25.53 17.86
CA GLU A 409 0.53 26.67 16.93
C GLU A 409 0.95 26.26 15.50
N LEU A 410 1.82 25.26 15.36
CA LEU A 410 2.12 24.66 14.06
C LEU A 410 0.88 23.98 13.43
N VAL A 411 0.14 23.17 14.21
CA VAL A 411 -1.07 22.50 13.71
C VAL A 411 -2.13 23.53 13.28
N LYS A 412 -2.29 24.62 14.03
CA LYS A 412 -3.18 25.72 13.65
C LYS A 412 -2.75 26.44 12.38
N SER A 413 -1.46 26.76 12.26
CA SER A 413 -0.93 27.55 11.13
C SER A 413 -0.88 26.75 9.82
N ALA A 414 -0.77 25.42 9.89
CA ALA A 414 -0.74 24.52 8.73
C ALA A 414 -2.05 24.48 7.90
N SER A 415 -3.05 25.32 8.22
CA SER A 415 -4.44 25.32 7.73
C SER A 415 -4.63 24.91 6.25
N THR A 416 -4.89 23.61 6.08
CA THR A 416 -5.78 23.06 5.06
C THR A 416 -6.71 22.12 5.84
N GLU A 417 -7.89 22.63 6.20
CA GLU A 417 -9.01 21.93 6.84
C GLU A 417 -8.67 20.81 7.84
N ALA A 418 -8.51 21.17 9.13
CA ALA A 418 -8.72 20.30 10.28
C ALA A 418 -8.26 18.83 10.14
N ASP A 419 -7.01 18.58 9.74
CA ASP A 419 -6.56 17.20 9.54
C ASP A 419 -6.55 16.40 10.87
N PRO A 420 -7.35 15.32 11.02
CA PRO A 420 -7.47 14.58 12.26
C PRO A 420 -6.16 13.89 12.70
N VAL A 421 -5.25 13.61 11.76
CA VAL A 421 -3.97 12.93 12.02
C VAL A 421 -3.01 13.86 12.76
N LEU A 422 -2.95 15.14 12.39
CA LEU A 422 -2.10 16.13 13.07
C LEU A 422 -2.55 16.34 14.51
N TRP A 423 -3.85 16.56 14.71
CA TRP A 423 -4.45 16.69 16.03
C TRP A 423 -4.30 15.42 16.88
N GLY A 424 -4.47 14.25 16.26
CA GLY A 424 -4.24 12.96 16.93
C GLY A 424 -2.80 12.76 17.37
N THR A 425 -1.83 13.18 16.54
CA THR A 425 -0.39 13.14 16.88
C THR A 425 -0.08 14.03 18.08
N LEU A 426 -0.58 15.27 18.06
CA LEU A 426 -0.42 16.22 19.17
C LEU A 426 -1.13 15.73 20.45
N LEU A 427 -2.32 15.14 20.33
CA LEU A 427 -3.04 14.54 21.48
C LEU A 427 -2.27 13.35 22.07
N GLY A 428 -1.58 12.57 21.23
CA GLY A 428 -0.63 11.56 21.67
C GLY A 428 0.52 12.15 22.50
N ALA A 429 1.08 13.28 22.07
CA ALA A 429 2.10 14.01 22.84
C ALA A 429 1.54 14.58 24.16
N CYS A 430 0.30 15.09 24.17
CA CYS A 430 -0.36 15.50 25.40
C CYS A 430 -0.53 14.33 26.39
N THR A 431 -0.77 13.13 25.88
CA THR A 431 -0.81 11.89 26.68
C THR A 431 0.55 11.57 27.29
N LEU A 432 1.61 11.67 26.50
CA LEU A 432 3.00 11.45 26.95
C LEU A 432 3.38 12.40 28.09
N HIS A 433 3.03 13.69 27.96
CA HIS A 433 3.39 14.74 28.92
C HIS A 433 2.29 15.05 29.95
N LYS A 434 1.22 14.24 30.00
CA LYS A 434 0.08 14.39 30.92
C LYS A 434 -0.59 15.78 30.89
N ASN A 435 -0.60 16.45 29.73
CA ASN A 435 -1.19 17.77 29.56
C ASN A 435 -2.71 17.69 29.33
N VAL A 436 -3.47 17.80 30.41
CA VAL A 436 -4.96 17.70 30.40
C VAL A 436 -5.60 18.85 29.64
N SER A 437 -5.20 20.09 29.92
CA SER A 437 -5.84 21.28 29.35
C SER A 437 -5.73 21.33 27.83
N LEU A 438 -4.57 21.00 27.28
CA LEU A 438 -4.40 20.96 25.83
C LEU A 438 -5.12 19.76 25.23
N GLY A 439 -5.10 18.60 25.90
CA GLY A 439 -5.84 17.41 25.47
C GLY A 439 -7.35 17.64 25.35
N GLU A 440 -7.97 18.30 26.34
CA GLU A 440 -9.38 18.66 26.31
C GLU A 440 -9.71 19.58 25.14
N LYS A 441 -8.92 20.64 24.97
CA LYS A 441 -9.06 21.61 23.86
C LYS A 441 -9.02 20.95 22.49
N ILE A 442 -8.12 19.97 22.29
CA ILE A 442 -7.99 19.23 21.04
C ILE A 442 -9.22 18.34 20.79
N VAL A 443 -9.69 17.63 21.82
CA VAL A 443 -10.87 16.76 21.67
C VAL A 443 -12.13 17.57 21.43
N GLU A 444 -12.32 18.69 22.12
CA GLU A 444 -13.44 19.61 21.87
C GLU A 444 -13.45 20.09 20.41
N PHE A 445 -12.29 20.46 19.88
CA PHE A 445 -12.14 20.82 18.48
C PHE A 445 -12.52 19.65 17.54
N LEU A 446 -11.95 18.46 17.75
CA LEU A 446 -12.19 17.30 16.90
C LEU A 446 -13.66 16.84 16.93
N VAL A 447 -14.30 16.85 18.10
CA VAL A 447 -15.71 16.50 18.24
C VAL A 447 -16.59 17.57 17.59
N GLY A 448 -16.31 18.85 17.83
CA GLY A 448 -17.08 19.98 17.27
C GLY A 448 -17.11 20.03 15.75
N HIS A 449 -16.08 19.46 15.09
CA HIS A 449 -15.98 19.39 13.63
C HIS A 449 -16.36 18.01 13.05
N GLY A 450 -16.80 17.06 13.87
CA GLY A 450 -17.17 15.71 13.41
C GLY A 450 -15.98 14.84 12.97
N LEU A 451 -14.78 15.13 13.48
CA LEU A 451 -13.50 14.49 13.11
C LEU A 451 -12.97 13.50 14.15
N ALA A 452 -13.66 13.36 15.29
CA ALA A 452 -13.25 12.48 16.37
C ALA A 452 -13.40 11.00 15.99
N ASN A 453 -12.36 10.22 16.26
CA ASN A 453 -12.33 8.77 16.07
C ASN A 453 -12.07 8.03 17.39
N SER A 454 -11.97 6.69 17.35
CA SER A 454 -11.70 5.87 18.54
C SER A 454 -10.41 6.29 19.26
N GLY A 455 -9.36 6.60 18.50
CA GLY A 455 -8.09 7.10 19.02
C GLY A 455 -8.23 8.39 19.80
N THR A 456 -9.04 9.34 19.32
CA THR A 456 -9.31 10.62 19.98
C THR A 456 -9.81 10.44 21.42
N TYR A 457 -10.88 9.66 21.59
CA TYR A 457 -11.47 9.43 22.91
C TYR A 457 -10.56 8.57 23.80
N VAL A 458 -9.88 7.58 23.23
CA VAL A 458 -8.95 6.72 23.97
C VAL A 458 -7.77 7.53 24.51
N LEU A 459 -7.16 8.41 23.72
CA LEU A 459 -6.03 9.22 24.17
C LEU A 459 -6.42 10.21 25.28
N LEU A 460 -7.54 10.90 25.17
CA LEU A 460 -8.00 11.78 26.27
C LEU A 460 -8.43 10.98 27.51
N SER A 461 -9.09 9.84 27.33
CA SER A 461 -9.37 8.92 28.43
C SER A 461 -8.07 8.47 29.11
N ASN A 462 -7.00 8.27 28.35
CA ASN A 462 -5.70 7.89 28.90
C ASN A 462 -5.05 9.03 29.68
N ILE A 463 -5.16 10.27 29.19
CA ILE A 463 -4.71 11.48 29.92
C ILE A 463 -5.43 11.59 31.27
N TYR A 464 -6.76 11.44 31.29
CA TYR A 464 -7.54 11.49 32.53
C TYR A 464 -7.16 10.38 33.51
N ALA A 465 -7.00 9.15 33.02
CA ALA A 465 -6.58 8.04 33.86
C ALA A 465 -5.18 8.28 34.45
N ALA A 466 -4.25 8.83 33.67
CA ALA A 466 -2.89 9.15 34.12
C ALA A 466 -2.83 10.28 35.17
N THR A 467 -3.85 11.13 35.24
CA THR A 467 -3.99 12.20 36.24
C THR A 467 -4.98 11.87 37.36
N GLY A 468 -5.53 10.65 37.39
CA GLY A 468 -6.46 10.18 38.42
C GLY A 468 -7.90 10.69 38.27
N ASN A 469 -8.25 11.32 37.14
CA ASN A 469 -9.58 11.84 36.85
C ASN A 469 -10.52 10.73 36.31
N TRP A 470 -11.06 9.89 37.20
CA TRP A 470 -11.92 8.78 36.81
C TRP A 470 -13.29 9.19 36.27
N ASP A 471 -13.80 10.35 36.66
CA ASP A 471 -15.04 10.91 36.11
C ASP A 471 -14.88 11.27 34.64
N GLY A 472 -13.72 11.85 34.28
CA GLY A 472 -13.33 12.09 32.88
C GLY A 472 -13.25 10.82 32.05
N VAL A 473 -12.65 9.74 32.60
CA VAL A 473 -12.61 8.42 31.96
C VAL A 473 -14.02 7.87 31.71
N ALA A 474 -14.91 7.94 32.70
CA ALA A 474 -16.29 7.49 32.57
C ALA A 474 -17.03 8.29 31.48
N ARG A 475 -16.84 9.62 31.45
CA ARG A 475 -17.40 10.50 30.42
C ARG A 475 -16.92 10.11 29.01
N MET A 476 -15.62 9.88 28.82
CA MET A 476 -15.09 9.48 27.52
C MET A 476 -15.68 8.14 27.04
N ARG A 477 -15.80 7.15 27.93
CA ARG A 477 -16.42 5.85 27.61
C ARG A 477 -17.90 5.99 27.22
N ALA A 478 -18.64 6.86 27.89
CA ALA A 478 -20.03 7.14 27.56
C ALA A 478 -20.16 7.75 26.15
N MET A 479 -19.32 8.73 25.82
CA MET A 479 -19.30 9.33 24.48
C MET A 479 -18.91 8.33 23.38
N MET A 480 -17.89 7.49 23.60
CA MET A 480 -17.53 6.44 22.63
C MET A 480 -18.71 5.51 22.34
N LYS A 481 -19.45 5.10 23.38
CA LYS A 481 -20.62 4.23 23.25
C LYS A 481 -21.76 4.92 22.49
N GLN A 482 -22.01 6.21 22.77
CA GLN A 482 -23.04 7.00 22.09
C GLN A 482 -22.71 7.21 20.60
N SER A 483 -21.44 7.42 20.28
CA SER A 483 -20.96 7.62 18.90
C SER A 483 -20.78 6.32 18.11
N GLY A 484 -21.05 5.15 18.71
CA GLY A 484 -20.89 3.84 18.04
C GLY A 484 -19.43 3.45 17.74
N VAL A 485 -18.47 4.14 18.36
CA VAL A 485 -17.05 4.01 18.06
C VAL A 485 -16.45 2.86 18.86
N GLN A 486 -15.89 1.86 18.17
CA GLN A 486 -15.23 0.71 18.81
C GLN A 486 -13.73 0.95 18.99
N LYS A 487 -13.20 0.48 20.13
CA LYS A 487 -11.76 0.50 20.41
C LYS A 487 -11.07 -0.61 19.62
N GLU A 488 -10.01 -0.26 18.90
CA GLU A 488 -9.12 -1.25 18.28
C GLU A 488 -8.39 -2.05 19.39
N PRO A 489 -8.45 -3.38 19.38
CA PRO A 489 -7.73 -4.20 20.35
C PRO A 489 -6.22 -4.19 20.07
N GLY A 490 -5.43 -4.21 21.13
CA GLY A 490 -3.99 -4.42 21.01
C GLY A 490 -3.68 -5.88 20.71
N CYS A 491 -2.98 -6.12 19.61
CA CYS A 491 -2.55 -7.42 19.14
C CYS A 491 -1.02 -7.45 19.02
N SER A 492 -0.41 -8.52 19.53
CA SER A 492 1.01 -8.79 19.35
C SER A 492 1.21 -10.08 18.58
N SER A 493 2.14 -10.09 17.63
CA SER A 493 2.43 -11.25 16.80
C SER A 493 3.91 -11.66 16.82
N VAL A 494 4.14 -12.96 16.66
CA VAL A 494 5.47 -13.58 16.57
C VAL A 494 5.46 -14.60 15.45
N GLU A 495 6.46 -14.56 14.57
CA GLU A 495 6.67 -15.61 13.57
C GLU A 495 7.55 -16.73 14.15
N VAL A 496 7.07 -17.97 14.07
CA VAL A 496 7.82 -19.18 14.42
C VAL A 496 7.51 -20.26 13.39
N ASN A 497 8.53 -20.90 12.81
CA ASN A 497 8.39 -21.99 11.84
C ASN A 497 7.52 -21.61 10.62
N ASN A 498 7.74 -20.43 10.03
CA ASN A 498 6.94 -19.84 8.95
C ASN A 498 5.45 -19.63 9.27
N GLU A 499 5.06 -19.57 10.54
CA GLU A 499 3.69 -19.27 10.95
C GLU A 499 3.67 -18.04 11.86
N VAL A 500 2.78 -17.10 11.56
CA VAL A 500 2.55 -15.91 12.37
C VAL A 500 1.50 -16.25 13.42
N HIS A 501 1.89 -16.17 14.69
CA HIS A 501 1.01 -16.40 15.82
C HIS A 501 0.61 -15.05 16.43
N GLU A 502 -0.69 -14.78 16.49
CA GLU A 502 -1.25 -13.56 17.06
C GLU A 502 -1.78 -13.81 18.47
N PHE A 503 -1.63 -12.80 19.33
CA PHE A 503 -2.08 -12.81 20.71
C PHE A 503 -2.85 -11.52 21.01
N LEU A 504 -4.01 -11.66 21.63
CA LEU A 504 -4.69 -10.57 22.32
C LEU A 504 -4.37 -10.63 23.82
N ALA A 505 -4.63 -9.54 24.55
CA ALA A 505 -4.48 -9.56 25.99
C ALA A 505 -5.39 -10.63 26.62
N GLY A 506 -4.81 -11.52 27.43
CA GLY A 506 -5.52 -12.64 28.06
C GLY A 506 -5.99 -13.74 27.10
N ASP A 507 -5.38 -13.88 25.92
CA ASP A 507 -5.82 -14.87 24.92
C ASP A 507 -5.64 -16.32 25.39
N MET A 508 -6.71 -17.11 25.24
CA MET A 508 -6.82 -18.52 25.61
C MET A 508 -7.10 -19.45 24.41
N LYS A 509 -7.08 -18.91 23.18
CA LYS A 509 -7.38 -19.65 21.95
C LYS A 509 -6.20 -20.45 21.42
N HIS A 510 -4.97 -20.04 21.74
CA HIS A 510 -3.77 -20.67 21.20
C HIS A 510 -3.64 -22.15 21.63
N PRO A 511 -3.28 -23.09 20.73
CA PRO A 511 -3.17 -24.52 21.07
C PRO A 511 -2.20 -24.81 22.22
N LYS A 512 -1.11 -24.03 22.31
CA LYS A 512 -0.11 -24.11 23.39
C LYS A 512 -0.40 -23.24 24.62
N ARG A 513 -1.64 -22.80 24.85
CA ARG A 513 -1.97 -21.86 25.94
C ARG A 513 -1.41 -22.28 27.30
N ARG A 514 -1.45 -23.56 27.65
CA ARG A 514 -0.95 -24.03 28.96
C ARG A 514 0.54 -23.73 29.13
N GLU A 515 1.36 -24.10 28.15
CA GLU A 515 2.81 -23.84 28.17
C GLU A 515 3.14 -22.34 28.16
N ILE A 516 2.33 -21.54 27.45
CA ILE A 516 2.50 -20.09 27.42
C ILE A 516 2.27 -19.49 28.80
N TYR A 517 1.19 -19.87 29.49
CA TYR A 517 0.89 -19.36 30.83
C TYR A 517 1.87 -19.86 31.88
N GLU A 518 2.32 -21.12 31.80
CA GLU A 518 3.43 -21.61 32.64
C GLU A 518 4.73 -20.81 32.42
N MET A 519 5.00 -20.36 31.19
CA MET A 519 6.13 -19.49 30.91
C MET A 519 5.91 -18.06 31.41
N LEU A 520 4.68 -17.53 31.37
CA LEU A 520 4.36 -16.24 31.99
C LEU A 520 4.63 -16.26 33.49
N GLU A 521 4.23 -17.32 34.19
CA GLU A 521 4.53 -17.49 35.62
C GLU A 521 6.04 -17.49 35.88
N LYS A 522 6.83 -18.16 35.03
CA LYS A 522 8.30 -18.13 35.11
C LYS A 522 8.87 -16.73 34.88
N ILE A 523 8.36 -16.02 33.87
CA ILE A 523 8.74 -14.64 33.57
C ILE A 523 8.48 -13.77 34.81
N ASN A 524 7.29 -13.86 35.41
CA ASN A 524 6.94 -13.10 36.60
C ASN A 524 7.85 -13.45 37.79
N GLY A 525 8.14 -14.73 38.02
CA GLY A 525 9.11 -15.14 39.02
C GLY A 525 10.52 -14.58 38.78
N TRP A 526 10.95 -14.48 37.51
CA TRP A 526 12.22 -13.82 37.19
C TRP A 526 12.19 -12.32 37.47
N LEU A 527 11.07 -11.64 37.18
CA LEU A 527 10.89 -10.22 37.46
C LEU A 527 10.96 -9.95 38.97
N ASP A 528 10.25 -10.73 39.78
CA ASP A 528 10.24 -10.60 41.23
C ASP A 528 11.63 -10.81 41.83
N ASN A 529 12.35 -11.84 41.38
CA ASN A 529 13.72 -12.12 41.83
C ASN A 529 14.73 -11.01 41.50
N HIS A 530 14.44 -10.18 40.49
CA HIS A 530 15.26 -9.03 40.13
C HIS A 530 14.72 -7.71 40.70
N GLY A 531 13.73 -7.76 41.61
CA GLY A 531 13.15 -6.59 42.25
C GLY A 531 12.39 -5.68 41.29
N TYR A 532 11.88 -6.21 40.17
CA TYR A 532 11.12 -5.42 39.22
C TYR A 532 9.77 -5.01 39.81
N ILE A 533 9.43 -3.72 39.71
CA ILE A 533 8.14 -3.19 40.12
C ILE A 533 7.36 -2.86 38.86
N SER A 534 6.19 -3.48 38.69
CA SER A 534 5.28 -3.22 37.57
C SER A 534 4.89 -1.75 37.53
N GLN A 535 4.90 -1.16 36.34
CA GLN A 535 4.49 0.23 36.14
C GLN A 535 2.96 0.28 35.98
N THR A 536 2.26 0.21 37.11
CA THR A 536 0.79 0.13 37.14
C THR A 536 0.11 1.37 36.58
N GLU A 537 0.82 2.49 36.41
CA GLU A 537 0.36 3.67 35.68
C GLU A 537 0.03 3.36 34.20
N ALA A 538 0.59 2.29 33.63
CA ALA A 538 0.26 1.84 32.29
C ALA A 538 -1.16 1.22 32.19
N VAL A 539 -1.78 0.86 33.32
CA VAL A 539 -3.14 0.32 33.38
C VAL A 539 -4.14 1.43 33.69
N LEU A 540 -4.83 1.88 32.65
CA LEU A 540 -5.72 3.04 32.69
C LEU A 540 -7.17 2.64 33.07
N HIS A 541 -7.30 1.67 33.97
CA HIS A 541 -8.55 1.16 34.51
C HIS A 541 -8.64 1.40 36.01
N ASN A 542 -9.83 1.80 36.50
CA ASN A 542 -10.11 2.01 37.92
C ASN A 542 -10.31 0.66 38.63
N ILE A 543 -9.21 -0.05 38.83
CA ILE A 543 -9.13 -1.34 39.53
C ILE A 543 -8.02 -1.26 40.59
N GLY A 544 -8.06 -2.16 41.57
CA GLY A 544 -7.04 -2.19 42.63
C GLY A 544 -5.64 -2.45 42.06
N GLU A 545 -4.61 -2.02 42.78
CA GLU A 545 -3.20 -2.18 42.35
C GLU A 545 -2.83 -3.64 42.05
N VAL A 546 -3.40 -4.59 42.79
CA VAL A 546 -3.22 -6.04 42.54
C VAL A 546 -3.82 -6.45 41.19
N ASP A 547 -5.01 -5.95 40.85
CA ASP A 547 -5.68 -6.28 39.59
C ASP A 547 -5.03 -5.56 38.40
N LYS A 548 -4.46 -4.36 38.60
CA LYS A 548 -3.62 -3.70 37.60
C LYS A 548 -2.40 -4.56 37.26
N ARG A 549 -1.68 -5.08 38.26
CA ARG A 549 -0.54 -5.98 38.03
C ARG A 549 -0.96 -7.22 37.24
N ARG A 550 -2.03 -7.90 37.66
CA ARG A 550 -2.58 -9.06 36.94
C ARG A 550 -2.93 -8.76 35.48
N THR A 551 -3.44 -7.56 35.20
CA THR A 551 -3.74 -7.14 33.83
C THR A 551 -2.47 -7.02 32.98
N LEU A 552 -1.39 -6.44 33.53
CA LEU A 552 -0.10 -6.29 32.85
C LEU A 552 0.56 -7.63 32.52
N GLU A 553 0.41 -8.61 33.41
CA GLU A 553 0.99 -9.96 33.25
C GLU A 553 0.46 -10.68 32.00
N VAL A 554 -0.76 -10.37 31.59
CA VAL A 554 -1.44 -11.01 30.45
C VAL A 554 -1.56 -10.09 29.23
N HIS A 555 -0.76 -9.02 29.14
CA HIS A 555 -0.66 -8.22 27.93
C HIS A 555 -0.23 -9.07 26.73
N SER A 556 -0.70 -8.71 25.53
CA SER A 556 -0.40 -9.47 24.31
C SER A 556 1.10 -9.58 24.05
N GLU A 557 1.87 -8.55 24.39
CA GLU A 557 3.33 -8.52 24.30
C GLU A 557 3.98 -9.58 25.18
N ARG A 558 3.42 -9.83 26.37
CA ARG A 558 3.93 -10.85 27.30
C ARG A 558 3.61 -12.24 26.81
N LEU A 559 2.40 -12.47 26.30
CA LEU A 559 2.00 -13.73 25.70
C LEU A 559 2.87 -14.07 24.48
N ALA A 560 3.07 -13.09 23.60
CA ALA A 560 3.98 -13.18 22.45
C ALA A 560 5.42 -13.53 22.88
N LEU A 561 5.95 -12.83 23.90
CA LEU A 561 7.28 -13.10 24.44
C LEU A 561 7.39 -14.52 25.03
N ALA A 562 6.42 -14.92 25.85
CA ALA A 562 6.36 -16.24 26.46
C ALA A 562 6.31 -17.34 25.39
N PHE A 563 5.46 -17.18 24.37
CA PHE A 563 5.39 -18.09 23.24
C PHE A 563 6.72 -18.16 22.46
N GLY A 564 7.35 -17.00 22.22
CA GLY A 564 8.66 -16.92 21.59
C GLY A 564 9.73 -17.68 22.40
N LEU A 565 9.74 -17.54 23.73
CA LEU A 565 10.70 -18.22 24.60
C LEU A 565 10.53 -19.75 24.61
N ILE A 566 9.31 -20.27 24.63
CA ILE A 566 9.07 -21.74 24.63
C ILE A 566 9.28 -22.37 23.25
N SER A 567 9.07 -21.61 22.18
CA SER A 567 9.03 -22.18 20.82
C SER A 567 10.34 -22.03 20.05
N THR A 568 11.35 -21.36 20.61
CA THR A 568 12.63 -21.11 19.94
C THR A 568 13.81 -21.49 20.82
N LYS A 569 14.95 -21.84 20.20
CA LYS A 569 16.15 -22.24 20.91
C LYS A 569 16.74 -21.08 21.73
N PRO A 570 17.41 -21.37 22.87
CA PRO A 570 18.18 -20.36 23.59
C PRO A 570 19.17 -19.63 22.65
N GLY A 571 19.30 -18.31 22.82
CA GLY A 571 20.15 -17.45 21.99
C GLY A 571 19.52 -17.00 20.67
N THR A 572 18.43 -17.62 20.19
CA THR A 572 17.73 -17.14 18.98
C THR A 572 17.14 -15.74 19.24
N THR A 573 17.12 -14.86 18.24
CA THR A 573 16.44 -13.56 18.37
C THR A 573 14.92 -13.74 18.37
N ILE A 574 14.21 -13.16 19.33
CA ILE A 574 12.73 -13.14 19.33
C ILE A 574 12.27 -11.84 18.68
N LYS A 575 11.34 -11.93 17.74
CA LYS A 575 10.75 -10.78 17.04
C LYS A 575 9.28 -10.68 17.36
N ILE A 576 8.87 -9.52 17.89
CA ILE A 576 7.49 -9.24 18.27
C ILE A 576 7.03 -8.02 17.48
N VAL A 577 5.86 -8.11 16.84
CA VAL A 577 5.21 -6.96 16.22
C VAL A 577 3.97 -6.60 17.03
N LYS A 578 3.75 -5.31 17.26
CA LYS A 578 2.55 -4.76 17.92
C LYS A 578 1.86 -3.80 16.96
N ASN A 579 0.54 -3.94 16.80
CA ASN A 579 -0.27 -3.02 15.96
C ASN A 579 -0.43 -1.62 16.58
N LEU A 580 -0.33 -1.52 17.90
CA LEU A 580 -0.38 -0.28 18.68
C LEU A 580 1.00 0.12 19.21
N ARG A 581 1.09 1.28 19.85
CA ARG A 581 2.26 1.66 20.64
C ARG A 581 2.38 0.73 21.84
N VAL A 582 3.59 0.27 22.13
CA VAL A 582 3.83 -0.62 23.28
C VAL A 582 3.68 0.19 24.58
N CYS A 583 3.20 -0.45 25.65
CA CYS A 583 3.12 0.22 26.94
C CYS A 583 4.49 0.26 27.66
N THR A 584 4.66 1.22 28.57
CA THR A 584 5.94 1.44 29.27
C THR A 584 6.38 0.23 30.11
N ASP A 585 5.42 -0.46 30.74
CA ASP A 585 5.66 -1.69 31.51
C ASP A 585 6.20 -2.84 30.62
N CYS A 586 5.53 -3.13 29.50
CA CYS A 586 5.96 -4.18 28.59
C CYS A 586 7.33 -3.87 27.97
N HIS A 587 7.60 -2.60 27.63
CA HIS A 587 8.92 -2.18 27.18
C HIS A 587 10.00 -2.43 28.25
N ALA A 588 9.74 -2.05 29.50
CA ALA A 588 10.67 -2.27 30.61
C ALA A 588 10.93 -3.75 30.88
N VAL A 589 9.89 -4.59 30.82
CA VAL A 589 10.08 -6.03 30.99
C VAL A 589 10.82 -6.67 29.84
N ILE A 590 10.51 -6.34 28.60
CA ILE A 590 11.22 -6.92 27.45
C ILE A 590 12.72 -6.62 27.54
N LYS A 591 13.11 -5.41 27.97
CA LYS A 591 14.51 -5.08 28.31
C LYS A 591 15.07 -6.04 29.35
N LEU A 592 14.41 -6.15 30.51
CA LEU A 592 14.89 -6.99 31.61
C LEU A 592 14.98 -8.48 31.22
N ILE A 593 14.01 -9.00 30.48
CA ILE A 593 14.01 -10.40 30.01
C ILE A 593 15.10 -10.64 28.97
N SER A 594 15.39 -9.66 28.11
CA SER A 594 16.54 -9.75 27.19
C SER A 594 17.84 -10.00 27.96
N ARG A 595 18.06 -9.30 29.08
CA ARG A 595 19.21 -9.51 29.97
C ARG A 595 19.20 -10.86 30.68
N ILE A 596 18.07 -11.24 31.28
CA ILE A 596 17.94 -12.49 32.04
C ILE A 596 18.18 -13.70 31.14
N THR A 597 17.61 -13.69 29.94
CA THR A 597 17.70 -14.82 29.00
C THR A 597 18.93 -14.76 28.10
N ARG A 598 19.67 -13.62 28.11
CA ARG A 598 20.77 -13.32 27.17
C ARG A 598 20.34 -13.46 25.72
N ARG A 599 19.13 -12.98 25.40
CA ARG A 599 18.56 -13.02 24.05
C ARG A 599 18.32 -11.61 23.56
N LYS A 600 18.67 -11.35 22.30
CA LYS A 600 18.17 -10.17 21.58
C LYS A 600 16.66 -10.33 21.41
N ILE A 601 15.90 -9.35 21.87
CA ILE A 601 14.45 -9.26 21.63
C ILE A 601 14.21 -8.00 20.83
N VAL A 602 13.66 -8.16 19.63
CA VAL A 602 13.33 -7.06 18.72
C VAL A 602 11.83 -6.89 18.75
N MET A 603 11.37 -5.71 19.12
CA MET A 603 9.96 -5.39 19.15
C MET A 603 9.68 -4.22 18.21
N ARG A 604 8.78 -4.40 17.25
CA ARG A 604 8.27 -3.31 16.42
C ARG A 604 6.90 -2.89 16.93
N ASP A 605 6.76 -1.63 17.29
CA ASP A 605 5.45 -1.03 17.51
C ASP A 605 4.99 -0.26 16.26
N ARG A 606 3.86 0.45 16.34
CA ARG A 606 3.32 1.23 15.22
C ARG A 606 4.31 2.27 14.66
N ASN A 607 5.25 2.75 15.47
CA ASN A 607 6.10 3.89 15.14
C ASN A 607 7.55 3.47 14.84
N ARG A 608 8.12 2.55 15.62
CA ARG A 608 9.55 2.20 15.54
C ARG A 608 9.88 0.80 16.03
N PHE A 609 11.13 0.41 15.79
CA PHE A 609 11.75 -0.73 16.44
C PHE A 609 12.39 -0.37 17.78
N HIS A 610 12.30 -1.33 18.68
CA HIS A 610 12.94 -1.41 19.98
C HIS A 610 13.84 -2.65 19.97
N HIS A 611 15.15 -2.45 19.81
CA HIS A 611 16.12 -3.55 19.85
C HIS A 611 16.62 -3.69 21.27
N CYS A 612 16.07 -4.66 22.01
CA CYS A 612 16.46 -4.94 23.38
C CYS A 612 17.60 -5.96 23.41
N VAL A 613 18.73 -5.55 23.97
CA VAL A 613 19.94 -6.36 24.15
C VAL A 613 20.50 -6.07 25.55
N ASP A 614 20.70 -7.12 26.34
CA ASP A 614 21.33 -7.06 27.67
C ASP A 614 20.72 -6.01 28.63
N GLY A 615 19.41 -5.77 28.54
CA GLY A 615 18.72 -4.84 29.44
C GLY A 615 18.63 -3.41 28.92
N MET A 616 19.26 -3.11 27.79
CA MET A 616 19.19 -1.82 27.12
C MET A 616 18.32 -1.90 25.88
N CYS A 617 17.73 -0.78 25.48
CA CYS A 617 16.96 -0.67 24.24
C CYS A 617 17.57 0.41 23.33
N SER A 618 17.57 0.17 22.02
CA SER A 618 18.04 1.11 21.00
C SER A 618 17.30 2.46 21.00
N CYS A 619 16.14 2.58 21.64
CA CYS A 619 15.44 3.86 21.76
C CYS A 619 16.02 4.79 22.84
N GLY A 620 16.91 4.31 23.72
CA GLY A 620 17.44 5.12 24.83
C GLY A 620 16.35 5.63 25.79
N ASP A 621 15.21 4.94 25.86
CA ASP A 621 14.00 5.37 26.57
C ASP A 621 13.38 6.70 26.05
N TYR A 622 13.78 7.15 24.85
CA TYR A 622 13.17 8.23 24.08
C TYR A 622 12.34 7.66 22.93
N TRP A 623 11.02 7.51 23.12
CA TRP A 623 10.13 6.93 22.11
C TRP A 623 8.70 7.43 22.18
#